data_AF-C3XEI6-F1
#
_entry.id   AF-C3XEI6-F1
#
_cell.length_a   1.000
_cell.length_b   1.000
_cell.length_c   1.000
_cell.angle_alpha   90.00
_cell.angle_beta   90.00
_cell.angle_gamma   90.00
#
_symmetry.space_group_name_H-M   'P 1'
#
loop_
_entity.id
_entity.type
_entity.pdbx_description
1 polymer ?
#
loop_
_entity_poly.entity_id
_entity_poly.type
_entity_poly.pdbx_seq_one_letter_code
_entity_poly.pdbx_strand_id
1 'polypeptide(L)'
;MITCNKVIKIGMQVACSVGICVSLTGCFGSKPEPALPDFKPKALDDKARGITIASSKPYNCKVVGETEGHDEVEGKVANVTKAKIRLGAINDLKNESVHAIKEGQKVMIAIAKEEMMCKQYPVDKKGRVQWNVAAKEVECTNVDPIPQNMKIVSFKVYGDLYDCGAK
;
A
#
# COMPACT_ATOMS: atom_id res chain seq x y z
N MET A 1 12.87 -14.19 -26.69
CA MET A 1 12.75 -15.00 -27.92
C MET A 1 13.02 -16.44 -27.56
N ILE A 2 11.96 -17.23 -27.39
CA ILE A 2 12.03 -18.69 -27.31
C ILE A 2 11.29 -19.16 -28.55
N THR A 3 12.05 -19.72 -29.48
CA THR A 3 11.59 -20.27 -30.76
C THR A 3 10.78 -21.54 -30.50
N CYS A 4 9.48 -21.52 -30.85
CA CYS A 4 8.69 -22.75 -30.94
C CYS A 4 8.76 -23.24 -32.40
N ASN A 5 9.65 -24.18 -32.63
CA ASN A 5 9.85 -24.85 -33.91
C ASN A 5 9.08 -26.17 -33.87
N LYS A 6 8.05 -26.34 -34.71
CA LYS A 6 7.57 -27.67 -35.11
C LYS A 6 6.78 -27.58 -36.41
N VAL A 7 7.49 -27.88 -37.50
CA VAL A 7 6.92 -28.25 -38.80
C VAL A 7 6.37 -29.66 -38.67
N ILE A 8 5.09 -29.87 -39.00
CA ILE A 8 4.55 -31.19 -39.34
C ILE A 8 3.76 -31.02 -40.65
N LYS A 9 4.35 -31.50 -41.75
CA LYS A 9 3.67 -31.82 -43.00
C LYS A 9 3.15 -33.25 -42.90
N ILE A 10 1.85 -33.46 -43.06
CA ILE A 10 1.29 -34.73 -43.54
C ILE A 10 0.24 -34.36 -44.59
N GLY A 11 0.41 -34.91 -45.79
CA GLY A 11 -0.43 -34.61 -46.94
C GLY A 11 -1.52 -35.66 -47.21
N MET A 12 -2.37 -35.26 -48.15
CA MET A 12 -3.16 -36.05 -49.10
C MET A 12 -4.56 -36.56 -48.71
N GLN A 13 -5.53 -35.85 -49.29
CA GLN A 13 -6.90 -36.16 -49.77
C GLN A 13 -7.47 -37.58 -49.61
N VAL A 14 -8.72 -37.68 -49.12
CA VAL A 14 -9.86 -38.41 -49.75
C VAL A 14 -11.19 -37.75 -49.32
N ALA A 15 -12.13 -37.72 -50.25
CA ALA A 15 -13.40 -36.99 -50.28
C ALA A 15 -14.58 -37.59 -49.51
N CYS A 16 -15.68 -36.81 -49.49
CA CYS A 16 -17.08 -37.18 -49.24
C CYS A 16 -17.52 -37.45 -47.80
N SER A 17 -18.22 -36.48 -47.20
CA SER A 17 -19.67 -36.56 -47.02
C SER A 17 -20.19 -35.32 -46.29
N VAL A 18 -21.39 -34.90 -46.69
CA VAL A 18 -22.12 -33.74 -46.19
C VAL A 18 -22.39 -33.93 -44.70
N GLY A 19 -21.58 -33.29 -43.87
CA GLY A 19 -21.78 -33.21 -42.43
C GLY A 19 -21.52 -31.77 -42.02
N ILE A 20 -22.59 -31.09 -41.58
CA ILE A 20 -22.50 -29.75 -40.99
C ILE A 20 -21.66 -29.89 -39.72
N CYS A 21 -20.35 -29.66 -39.85
CA CYS A 21 -19.50 -29.38 -38.71
C CYS A 21 -19.87 -27.98 -38.23
N VAL A 22 -20.78 -27.91 -37.27
CA VAL A 22 -20.96 -26.74 -36.42
C VAL A 22 -19.62 -26.51 -35.75
N SER A 23 -18.83 -25.60 -36.31
CA SER A 23 -17.59 -25.11 -35.72
C SER A 23 -17.97 -24.35 -34.45
N LEU A 24 -18.15 -25.08 -33.35
CA LEU A 24 -18.07 -24.54 -32.01
C LEU A 24 -16.61 -24.09 -31.81
N THR A 25 -16.29 -22.89 -32.31
CA THR A 25 -15.12 -22.11 -31.87
C THR A 25 -15.37 -21.64 -30.45
N GLY A 26 -15.37 -22.60 -29.53
CA GLY A 26 -15.34 -22.36 -28.10
C GLY A 26 -13.89 -22.45 -27.61
N CYS A 27 -13.56 -21.53 -26.71
CA CYS A 27 -12.35 -21.48 -25.88
C CYS A 27 -11.16 -20.74 -26.54
N PHE A 28 -10.47 -19.80 -25.90
CA PHE A 28 -10.36 -19.46 -24.49
C PHE A 28 -10.23 -17.94 -24.37
N GLY A 29 -11.33 -17.26 -24.04
CA GLY A 29 -11.20 -15.93 -23.45
C GLY A 29 -10.48 -16.10 -22.13
N SER A 30 -9.23 -15.64 -22.05
CA SER A 30 -8.50 -15.51 -20.79
C SER A 30 -9.43 -14.80 -19.80
N LYS A 31 -9.88 -15.50 -18.76
CA LYS A 31 -10.61 -14.87 -17.66
C LYS A 31 -9.78 -13.65 -17.23
N PRO A 32 -10.31 -12.42 -17.26
CA PRO A 32 -9.56 -11.27 -16.79
C PRO A 32 -9.10 -11.58 -15.37
N GLU A 33 -7.79 -11.51 -15.16
CA GLU A 33 -7.20 -11.70 -13.84
C GLU A 33 -7.91 -10.72 -12.89
N PRO A 34 -8.38 -11.16 -11.70
CA PRO A 34 -9.07 -10.28 -10.78
C PRO A 34 -8.18 -9.07 -10.49
N ALA A 35 -8.67 -7.87 -10.78
CA ALA A 35 -7.95 -6.65 -10.45
C ALA A 35 -7.71 -6.63 -8.94
N LEU A 36 -6.45 -6.43 -8.55
CA LEU A 36 -6.11 -6.30 -7.13
C LEU A 36 -6.87 -5.11 -6.54
N PRO A 37 -7.46 -5.23 -5.34
CA PRO A 37 -8.10 -4.12 -4.68
C PRO A 37 -7.10 -2.99 -4.44
N ASP A 38 -7.54 -1.74 -4.58
CA ASP A 38 -6.71 -0.59 -4.24
C ASP A 38 -6.46 -0.51 -2.74
N PHE A 39 -5.26 -0.09 -2.36
CA PHE A 39 -4.93 0.23 -0.97
C PHE A 39 -5.82 1.37 -0.46
N LYS A 40 -6.48 1.11 0.68
CA LYS A 40 -7.30 2.06 1.41
C LYS A 40 -6.59 2.39 2.73
N PRO A 41 -6.20 3.66 2.95
CA PRO A 41 -5.66 4.08 4.23
C PRO A 41 -6.65 3.84 5.37
N LYS A 42 -6.16 3.64 6.59
CA LYS A 42 -7.01 3.65 7.79
C LYS A 42 -7.90 4.90 7.84
N ALA A 43 -9.15 4.69 8.25
CA ALA A 43 -10.15 5.74 8.32
C ALA A 43 -9.94 6.65 9.54
N LEU A 44 -10.28 7.93 9.39
CA LEU A 44 -10.34 8.87 10.52
C LEU A 44 -11.68 8.73 11.23
N ASP A 45 -11.65 8.54 12.55
CA ASP A 45 -12.85 8.48 13.37
C ASP A 45 -13.48 9.87 13.52
N ASP A 46 -14.81 9.91 13.61
CA ASP A 46 -15.54 11.17 13.77
C ASP A 46 -15.15 11.93 15.04
N LYS A 47 -14.81 11.20 16.11
CA LYS A 47 -14.31 11.77 17.37
C LYS A 47 -12.93 12.42 17.23
N ALA A 48 -12.12 11.92 16.29
CA ALA A 48 -10.76 12.38 16.04
C ALA A 48 -10.69 13.59 15.08
N ARG A 49 -11.80 13.95 14.41
CA ARG A 49 -11.84 15.09 13.47
C ARG A 49 -11.41 16.42 14.09
N GLY A 50 -11.70 16.62 15.38
CA GLY A 50 -11.38 17.85 16.11
C GLY A 50 -9.92 17.99 16.52
N ILE A 51 -9.07 17.02 16.22
CA ILE A 51 -7.64 17.01 16.55
C ILE A 51 -6.84 17.59 15.38
N THR A 52 -5.95 18.54 15.67
CA THR A 52 -5.13 19.21 14.66
C THR A 52 -3.69 18.72 14.70
N ILE A 53 -3.11 18.44 13.52
CA ILE A 53 -1.67 18.22 13.39
C ILE A 53 -0.99 19.59 13.23
N ALA A 54 -0.05 19.89 14.11
CA ALA A 54 0.78 21.08 14.05
C ALA A 54 2.02 20.82 13.20
N SER A 55 2.42 21.80 12.40
CA SER A 55 3.68 21.75 11.63
C SER A 55 4.93 21.92 12.50
N SER A 56 4.76 22.39 13.73
CA SER A 56 5.83 22.64 14.70
C SER A 56 5.28 22.56 16.12
N LYS A 57 6.18 22.51 17.11
CA LYS A 57 5.81 22.54 18.53
C LYS A 57 4.94 23.77 18.85
N PRO A 58 3.69 23.60 19.29
CA PRO A 58 2.81 24.71 19.60
C PRO A 58 3.37 25.57 20.74
N TYR A 59 3.43 26.89 20.53
CA TYR A 59 3.81 27.83 21.59
C TYR A 59 2.67 27.99 22.59
N ASN A 60 3.01 28.12 23.88
CA ASN A 60 2.06 28.25 25.00
C ASN A 60 1.14 27.04 25.24
N CYS A 61 1.49 25.85 24.75
CA CYS A 61 0.78 24.60 25.05
C CYS A 61 1.63 23.69 25.93
N LYS A 62 0.96 22.91 26.79
CA LYS A 62 1.63 21.94 27.67
C LYS A 62 1.69 20.57 27.01
N VAL A 63 2.84 19.91 27.04
CA VAL A 63 2.95 18.51 26.64
C VAL A 63 2.15 17.65 27.64
N VAL A 64 1.21 16.86 27.13
CA VAL A 64 0.35 15.98 27.94
C VAL A 64 0.61 14.51 27.72
N GLY A 65 1.33 14.13 26.66
CA GLY A 65 1.72 12.77 26.40
C GLY A 65 2.33 12.59 25.02
N GLU A 66 2.63 11.34 24.71
CA GLU A 66 3.08 10.87 23.40
C GLU A 66 2.04 9.89 22.86
N THR A 67 1.92 9.82 21.54
CA THR A 67 1.02 8.90 20.84
C THR A 67 1.72 8.35 19.60
N GLU A 68 1.30 7.17 19.18
CA GLU A 68 1.75 6.56 17.93
C GLU A 68 0.56 6.23 17.04
N GLY A 69 0.80 6.26 15.73
CA GLY A 69 -0.15 5.82 14.73
C GLY A 69 0.56 4.97 13.70
N HIS A 70 -0.14 3.95 13.21
CA HIS A 70 0.42 2.95 12.32
C HIS A 70 -0.56 2.63 11.20
N ASP A 71 -0.07 2.46 9.98
CA ASP A 71 -0.83 1.86 8.89
C ASP A 71 0.03 0.84 8.15
N GLU A 72 -0.59 -0.24 7.71
CA GLU A 72 0.09 -1.37 7.08
C GLU A 72 -0.66 -1.91 5.87
N VAL A 73 0.12 -2.48 4.96
CA VAL A 73 -0.39 -3.06 3.72
C VAL A 73 -0.83 -4.50 3.99
N GLU A 74 -2.14 -4.69 4.16
CA GLU A 74 -2.73 -6.01 4.31
C GLU A 74 -3.05 -6.67 2.96
N GLY A 75 -2.66 -7.94 2.81
CA GLY A 75 -2.98 -8.75 1.63
C GLY A 75 -2.32 -8.26 0.34
N LYS A 76 -2.93 -8.62 -0.80
CA LYS A 76 -2.47 -8.20 -2.13
C LYS A 76 -3.31 -7.01 -2.59
N VAL A 77 -2.74 -5.81 -2.50
CA VAL A 77 -3.38 -4.56 -2.93
C VAL A 77 -2.53 -3.83 -3.97
N ALA A 78 -3.19 -3.00 -4.78
CA ALA A 78 -2.56 -2.13 -5.76
C ALA A 78 -2.43 -0.69 -5.24
N ASN A 79 -1.62 0.12 -5.95
CA ASN A 79 -1.57 1.57 -5.80
C ASN A 79 -1.25 2.09 -4.38
N VAL A 80 -0.40 1.36 -3.64
CA VAL A 80 0.19 1.83 -2.38
C VAL A 80 1.18 2.93 -2.70
N THR A 81 1.01 4.10 -2.08
CA THR A 81 1.96 5.22 -2.18
C THR A 81 2.32 5.71 -0.79
N LYS A 82 3.49 6.34 -0.65
CA LYS A 82 3.93 6.95 0.61
C LYS A 82 2.86 7.89 1.17
N ALA A 83 2.25 8.72 0.33
CA ALA A 83 1.19 9.65 0.74
C ALA A 83 -0.05 8.94 1.30
N LYS A 84 -0.50 7.85 0.68
CA LYS A 84 -1.68 7.11 1.13
C LYS A 84 -1.45 6.43 2.48
N ILE A 85 -0.35 5.68 2.61
CA ILE A 85 -0.08 4.95 3.86
C ILE A 85 0.23 5.92 5.01
N ARG A 86 0.92 7.03 4.72
CA ARG A 86 1.16 8.10 5.69
C ARG A 86 -0.15 8.74 6.16
N LEU A 87 -1.10 8.95 5.26
CA LEU A 87 -2.43 9.47 5.62
C LEU A 87 -3.13 8.55 6.62
N GLY A 88 -3.12 7.23 6.37
CA GLY A 88 -3.74 6.28 7.29
C GLY A 88 -3.03 6.21 8.64
N ALA A 89 -1.69 6.28 8.66
CA ALA A 89 -0.93 6.32 9.91
C ALA A 89 -1.23 7.60 10.72
N ILE A 90 -1.42 8.74 10.05
CA ILE A 90 -1.85 10.00 10.69
C ILE A 90 -3.28 9.90 11.19
N ASN A 91 -4.18 9.25 10.46
CA ASN A 91 -5.56 9.04 10.92
C ASN A 91 -5.57 8.18 12.18
N ASP A 92 -4.82 7.08 12.17
CA ASP A 92 -4.63 6.18 13.32
C ASP A 92 -4.07 6.94 14.53
N LEU A 93 -3.01 7.74 14.33
CA LEU A 93 -2.43 8.61 15.36
C LEU A 93 -3.50 9.51 16.02
N LYS A 94 -4.37 10.11 15.21
CA LYS A 94 -5.46 10.96 15.72
C LYS A 94 -6.53 10.13 16.44
N ASN A 95 -6.87 8.95 15.94
CA ASN A 95 -7.85 8.06 16.57
C ASN A 95 -7.37 7.64 17.97
N GLU A 96 -6.13 7.19 18.08
CA GLU A 96 -5.52 6.80 19.37
C GLU A 96 -5.44 7.97 20.35
N SER A 97 -5.23 9.17 19.83
CA SER A 97 -5.15 10.39 20.63
C SER A 97 -6.48 10.78 21.30
N VAL A 98 -7.63 10.31 20.80
CA VAL A 98 -8.96 10.68 21.34
C VAL A 98 -9.06 10.34 22.83
N HIS A 99 -8.46 9.23 23.27
CA HIS A 99 -8.51 8.78 24.66
C HIS A 99 -7.81 9.72 25.64
N ALA A 100 -6.83 10.51 25.16
CA ALA A 100 -6.08 11.45 25.98
C ALA A 100 -6.78 12.81 26.12
N ILE A 101 -7.88 13.05 25.39
CA ILE A 101 -8.52 14.36 25.28
C ILE A 101 -9.77 14.42 26.14
N LYS A 102 -9.82 15.40 27.05
CA LYS A 102 -11.05 15.72 27.79
C LYS A 102 -12.02 16.50 26.92
N GLU A 103 -13.31 16.36 27.17
CA GLU A 103 -14.34 17.13 26.47
C GLU A 103 -14.08 18.65 26.63
N GLY A 104 -14.17 19.41 25.54
CA GLY A 104 -13.88 20.85 25.50
C GLY A 104 -12.39 21.24 25.40
N GLN A 105 -11.45 20.29 25.48
CA GLN A 105 -10.01 20.55 25.40
C GLN A 105 -9.54 20.68 23.95
N LYS A 106 -8.72 21.70 23.66
CA LYS A 106 -8.06 21.88 22.38
C LYS A 106 -6.71 21.16 22.39
N VAL A 107 -6.65 20.03 21.71
CA VAL A 107 -5.43 19.24 21.59
C VAL A 107 -4.83 19.33 20.19
N MET A 108 -3.51 19.54 20.16
CA MET A 108 -2.70 19.56 18.96
C MET A 108 -1.66 18.44 19.03
N ILE A 109 -1.35 17.82 17.90
CA ILE A 109 -0.29 16.82 17.78
C ILE A 109 0.85 17.41 16.97
N ALA A 110 2.08 17.42 17.50
CA ALA A 110 3.26 17.68 16.68
C ALA A 110 3.90 16.34 16.30
N ILE A 111 4.13 16.11 15.01
CA ILE A 111 4.82 14.89 14.55
C ILE A 111 6.28 14.98 14.96
N ALA A 112 6.73 14.00 15.76
CA ALA A 112 8.10 13.90 16.24
C ALA A 112 8.98 13.06 15.30
N LYS A 113 8.43 11.94 14.79
CA LYS A 113 9.16 11.00 13.94
C LYS A 113 8.23 10.29 12.99
N GLU A 114 8.72 9.99 11.79
CA GLU A 114 8.06 9.12 10.82
C GLU A 114 9.01 7.98 10.45
N GLU A 115 8.46 6.78 10.31
CA GLU A 115 9.20 5.59 9.91
C GLU A 115 8.40 4.82 8.86
N MET A 116 9.02 4.53 7.71
CA MET A 116 8.41 3.71 6.67
C MET A 116 9.23 2.45 6.45
N MET A 117 8.58 1.30 6.43
CA MET A 117 9.21 0.01 6.16
C MET A 117 8.83 -0.49 4.78
N CYS A 118 9.82 -1.04 4.07
CA CYS A 118 9.67 -1.63 2.76
C CYS A 118 10.23 -3.06 2.71
N LYS A 119 9.64 -3.89 1.85
CA LYS A 119 10.23 -5.15 1.38
C LYS A 119 11.10 -4.87 0.18
N GLN A 120 12.40 -5.13 0.31
CA GLN A 120 13.38 -5.05 -0.76
C GLN A 120 13.65 -6.43 -1.34
N TYR A 121 13.47 -6.55 -2.65
CA TYR A 121 13.70 -7.78 -3.40
C TYR A 121 15.08 -7.76 -4.06
N PRO A 122 15.80 -8.90 -4.09
CA PRO A 122 17.09 -8.98 -4.73
C PRO A 122 16.96 -8.81 -6.25
N VAL A 123 17.99 -8.23 -6.85
CA VAL A 123 18.08 -7.99 -8.30
C VAL A 123 19.14 -8.92 -8.87
N ASP A 124 18.85 -9.57 -10.00
CA ASP A 124 19.81 -10.44 -10.68
C ASP A 124 20.92 -9.63 -11.38
N LYS A 125 21.96 -10.32 -11.88
CA LYS A 125 23.07 -9.69 -12.63
C LYS A 125 22.62 -8.97 -13.91
N LYS A 126 21.37 -9.16 -14.36
CA LYS A 126 20.77 -8.55 -15.54
C LYS A 126 19.81 -7.40 -15.18
N GLY A 127 19.74 -6.99 -13.90
CA GLY A 127 18.89 -5.90 -13.46
C GLY A 127 17.41 -6.29 -13.23
N ARG A 128 17.07 -7.58 -13.22
CA ARG A 128 15.68 -8.04 -13.03
C ARG A 128 15.38 -8.35 -11.57
N VAL A 129 14.24 -7.88 -11.09
CA VAL A 129 13.76 -8.12 -9.72
C VAL A 129 13.31 -9.56 -9.55
N GLN A 130 13.78 -10.22 -8.50
CA GLN A 130 13.42 -11.59 -8.17
C GLN A 130 12.28 -11.62 -7.13
N TRP A 131 11.03 -11.52 -7.61
CA TRP A 131 9.83 -11.50 -6.75
C TRP A 131 9.55 -12.81 -6.00
N ASN A 132 10.12 -13.92 -6.45
CA ASN A 132 9.93 -15.26 -5.88
C ASN A 132 10.95 -15.59 -4.79
N VAL A 133 11.87 -14.67 -4.47
CA VAL A 133 12.90 -14.83 -3.45
C VAL A 133 12.47 -14.06 -2.20
N ALA A 134 12.90 -14.54 -1.03
CA ALA A 134 12.67 -13.86 0.23
C ALA A 134 13.11 -12.39 0.16
N ALA A 135 12.17 -11.48 0.42
CA ALA A 135 12.45 -10.06 0.51
C ALA A 135 13.07 -9.75 1.88
N LYS A 136 13.94 -8.74 1.92
CA LYS A 136 14.46 -8.18 3.16
C LYS A 136 13.60 -6.99 3.57
N GLU A 137 13.17 -6.94 4.81
CA GLU A 137 12.53 -5.73 5.36
C GLU A 137 13.61 -4.71 5.73
N VAL A 138 13.43 -3.49 5.23
CA VAL A 138 14.37 -2.37 5.39
C VAL A 138 13.59 -1.09 5.65
N GLU A 139 14.18 -0.18 6.43
CA GLU A 139 13.67 1.17 6.55
C GLU A 139 13.87 1.92 5.23
N CYS A 140 12.81 2.56 4.74
CA CYS A 140 12.77 3.26 3.46
C CYS A 140 12.15 4.67 3.58
N THR A 141 12.06 5.24 4.78
CA THR A 141 11.45 6.55 5.09
C THR A 141 11.91 7.67 4.14
N ASN A 142 13.21 7.72 3.87
CA ASN A 142 13.84 8.78 3.07
C ASN A 142 14.01 8.41 1.58
N VAL A 143 13.43 7.30 1.14
CA VAL A 143 13.53 6.83 -0.26
C VAL A 143 12.32 7.35 -1.05
N ASP A 144 12.57 8.26 -1.99
CA ASP A 144 11.56 8.80 -2.90
C ASP A 144 12.22 9.21 -4.24
N PRO A 145 11.81 8.65 -5.39
CA PRO A 145 10.76 7.65 -5.58
C PRO A 145 11.16 6.25 -5.07
N ILE A 146 10.18 5.45 -4.67
CA ILE A 146 10.40 4.04 -4.28
C ILE A 146 10.89 3.25 -5.51
N PRO A 147 12.07 2.60 -5.45
CA PRO A 147 12.59 1.78 -6.53
C PRO A 147 11.67 0.62 -6.88
N GLN A 148 11.73 0.14 -8.13
CA GLN A 148 10.90 -0.97 -8.61
C GLN A 148 11.11 -2.29 -7.84
N ASN A 149 12.27 -2.48 -7.21
CA ASN A 149 12.56 -3.66 -6.41
C ASN A 149 12.14 -3.51 -4.93
N MET A 150 11.42 -2.44 -4.58
CA MET A 150 10.90 -2.21 -3.25
C MET A 150 9.37 -2.12 -3.24
N LYS A 151 8.76 -2.58 -2.16
CA LYS A 151 7.32 -2.42 -1.89
C LYS A 151 7.14 -1.89 -0.47
N ILE A 152 6.37 -0.82 -0.32
CA ILE A 152 5.97 -0.28 0.99
C ILE A 152 5.16 -1.35 1.73
N VAL A 153 5.43 -1.51 3.02
CA VAL A 153 4.75 -2.49 3.89
C VAL A 153 4.03 -1.80 5.04
N SER A 154 4.68 -0.84 5.70
CA SER A 154 4.07 -0.14 6.82
C SER A 154 4.62 1.28 6.97
N PHE A 155 3.87 2.09 7.69
CA PHE A 155 4.23 3.45 8.04
C PHE A 155 3.83 3.70 9.49
N LYS A 156 4.78 4.15 10.31
CA LYS A 156 4.59 4.57 11.69
C LYS A 156 4.83 6.07 11.83
N VAL A 157 4.00 6.73 12.61
CA VAL A 157 4.12 8.14 12.97
C VAL A 157 4.10 8.24 14.48
N TYR A 158 5.06 8.97 15.04
CA TYR A 158 5.13 9.30 16.45
C TYR A 158 4.78 10.76 16.63
N GLY A 159 3.94 11.08 17.61
CA GLY A 159 3.46 12.43 17.85
C GLY A 159 3.45 12.80 19.33
N ASP A 160 3.77 14.05 19.60
CA ASP A 160 3.63 14.65 20.92
C ASP A 160 2.26 15.32 21.03
N LEU A 161 1.53 15.04 22.11
CA LEU A 161 0.25 15.67 22.42
C LEU A 161 0.43 16.95 23.22
N TYR A 162 -0.22 18.01 22.77
CA TYR A 162 -0.21 19.32 23.40
C TYR A 162 -1.61 19.75 23.80
N ASP A 163 -1.77 20.10 25.07
CA ASP A 163 -2.95 20.81 25.56
C ASP A 163 -2.75 22.32 25.41
N CYS A 164 -3.61 22.93 24.60
CA CYS A 164 -3.60 24.35 24.29
C CYS A 164 -4.76 25.11 24.95
N GLY A 165 -5.40 24.53 25.97
CA GLY A 165 -6.51 25.13 26.71
C GLY A 165 -7.88 24.76 26.14
N ALA A 166 -8.89 25.57 26.47
CA ALA A 166 -10.27 25.35 26.02
C ALA A 166 -10.46 25.73 24.55
N LYS A 167 -11.41 25.06 23.89
CA LYS A 167 -11.88 25.39 22.54
C LYS A 167 -12.72 26.67 22.50
#